data_AF-A0A3D1S7W9-F1
#
_entry.id   AF-A0A3D1S7W9-F1
#
_cell.length_a   1.000
_cell.length_b   1.000
_cell.length_c   1.000
_cell.angle_alpha   90.00
_cell.angle_beta   90.00
_cell.angle_gamma   90.00
#
_symmetry.space_group_name_H-M   'P 1'
#
loop_
_entity.id
_entity.type
_entity.pdbx_description
1 polymer ?
#
loop_
_entity_poly.entity_id
_entity_poly.type
_entity_poly.pdbx_seq_one_letter_code
_entity_poly.pdbx_strand_id
1 'polypeptide(L)'
;KGILISSGEVKSKVDLLEACKLLHAKGYDLYASHGTQQFLTDNGVAATDVNWPDEGGEHNIQEMITHNKFDLIINIPKDVTRRELTNGYIIRRTAVDFNVPLIT
;
A
#
# COMPACT_ATOMS: atom_id res chain seq x y z
N LYS A 1 1.81 -13.69 3.63
CA LYS A 1 2.88 -12.66 3.77
C LYS A 1 2.34 -11.42 3.10
N GLY A 2 2.16 -10.34 3.86
CA GLY A 2 1.39 -9.17 3.42
C GLY A 2 2.27 -8.12 2.77
N ILE A 3 1.83 -7.58 1.63
CA ILE A 3 2.52 -6.47 0.96
C ILE A 3 1.53 -5.33 0.77
N LEU A 4 1.86 -4.16 1.33
CA LEU A 4 1.09 -2.94 1.13
C LEU A 4 1.61 -2.18 -0.09
N ILE A 5 0.71 -1.77 -0.99
CA ILE A 5 1.01 -0.97 -2.16
C ILE A 5 0.12 0.27 -2.15
N SER A 6 0.72 1.44 -1.94
CA SER A 6 0.10 2.72 -2.19
C SER A 6 0.87 3.44 -3.28
N SER A 7 0.24 3.58 -4.45
CA SER A 7 0.85 4.25 -5.60
C SER A 7 -0.13 5.25 -6.20
N GLY A 8 0.33 6.49 -6.34
CA GLY A 8 -0.54 7.58 -6.72
C GLY A 8 -0.81 7.72 -8.22
N GLU A 9 0.25 7.96 -8.99
CA GLU A 9 0.15 8.22 -10.42
C GLU A 9 -0.11 6.93 -11.22
N VAL A 10 -0.90 7.04 -12.29
CA VAL A 10 -1.18 5.92 -13.21
C VAL A 10 0.11 5.34 -13.79
N LYS A 11 1.11 6.18 -14.08
CA LYS A 11 2.42 5.72 -14.56
C LYS A 11 3.08 4.76 -13.56
N SER A 12 3.13 5.15 -12.28
CA SER A 12 3.69 4.31 -11.22
C SER A 12 2.93 2.99 -11.06
N LYS A 13 1.60 3.02 -11.21
CA LYS A 13 0.76 1.82 -11.17
C LYS A 13 1.07 0.85 -12.31
N VAL A 14 1.26 1.36 -13.53
CA VAL A 14 1.64 0.57 -14.69
C VAL A 14 3.04 -0.03 -14.50
N ASP A 15 4.00 0.76 -14.04
CA ASP A 15 5.37 0.31 -13.78
C ASP A 15 5.43 -0.80 -12.72
N LEU A 16 4.52 -0.78 -11.73
CA LEU A 16 4.41 -1.79 -10.67
C LEU A 16 3.58 -3.02 -11.03
N LEU A 17 2.78 -2.99 -12.11
CA LEU A 17 1.77 -4.02 -12.38
C LEU A 17 2.37 -5.41 -12.55
N GLU A 18 3.45 -5.55 -13.32
CA GLU A 18 4.10 -6.85 -13.54
C GLU A 18 4.72 -7.40 -12.24
N ALA A 19 5.26 -6.53 -11.40
CA ALA A 19 5.74 -6.92 -10.08
C ALA A 19 4.59 -7.41 -9.18
N CYS A 20 3.45 -6.72 -9.19
CA CYS A 20 2.25 -7.10 -8.43
C CYS A 20 1.69 -8.45 -8.91
N LYS A 21 1.62 -8.69 -10.23
CA LYS A 21 1.23 -10.00 -10.80
C LYS A 21 2.15 -11.12 -10.33
N LEU A 22 3.47 -10.89 -10.34
CA LEU A 22 4.45 -11.87 -9.88
C LEU A 22 4.29 -12.18 -8.40
N LEU A 23 4.09 -11.17 -7.55
CA LEU A 23 3.86 -11.33 -6.12
C LEU A 23 2.55 -12.11 -5.87
N HIS A 24 1.48 -11.75 -6.56
CA HIS A 24 0.21 -12.46 -6.47
C HIS A 24 0.35 -13.94 -6.88
N ALA A 25 1.00 -14.22 -8.01
CA ALA A 25 1.26 -15.58 -8.49
C ALA A 25 2.13 -16.41 -7.52
N LYS A 26 2.95 -15.74 -6.69
CA LYS A 26 3.75 -16.38 -5.63
C LYS A 26 3.00 -16.57 -4.31
N GLY A 27 1.71 -16.20 -4.24
CA GLY A 27 0.86 -16.39 -3.07
C GLY A 27 1.07 -15.33 -1.97
N TYR A 28 1.51 -14.13 -2.33
CA TYR A 28 1.53 -13.00 -1.39
C TYR A 28 0.14 -12.35 -1.29
N ASP A 29 -0.20 -11.92 -0.08
CA ASP A 29 -1.43 -11.18 0.20
C ASP A 29 -1.19 -9.71 -0.12
N LEU A 30 -1.85 -9.20 -1.16
CA LEU A 30 -1.68 -7.81 -1.59
C LEU A 30 -2.73 -6.92 -0.93
N TYR A 31 -2.28 -5.82 -0.35
CA TYR A 31 -3.10 -4.78 0.24
C TYR A 31 -2.84 -3.48 -0.50
N ALA A 32 -3.88 -2.71 -0.79
CA ALA A 32 -3.71 -1.51 -1.60
C ALA A 32 -4.70 -0.41 -1.23
N SER A 33 -4.24 0.84 -1.31
CA SER A 33 -5.12 2.01 -1.18
C SER A 33 -6.20 2.00 -2.26
N HIS A 34 -7.38 2.53 -1.99
CA HIS A 34 -8.56 2.46 -2.87
C HIS A 34 -8.28 2.55 -4.38
N GLY A 35 -7.62 3.62 -4.81
CA GLY A 35 -7.33 3.82 -6.24
C GLY A 35 -6.26 2.90 -6.82
N THR A 36 -5.42 2.30 -5.97
CA THR A 36 -4.44 1.28 -6.36
C THR A 36 -5.12 -0.09 -6.40
N GLN A 37 -5.96 -0.41 -5.41
CA GLN A 37 -6.70 -1.66 -5.32
C GLN A 37 -7.61 -1.87 -6.53
N GLN A 38 -8.36 -0.83 -6.91
CA GLN A 38 -9.23 -0.87 -8.09
C GLN A 38 -8.40 -1.13 -9.36
N PHE A 39 -7.30 -0.40 -9.53
CA PHE A 39 -6.41 -0.56 -10.68
C PHE A 39 -5.85 -1.98 -10.79
N LEU A 40 -5.39 -2.57 -9.67
CA LEU A 40 -4.87 -3.94 -9.65
C LEU A 40 -5.96 -4.95 -10.00
N THR A 41 -7.16 -4.80 -9.43
CA THR A 41 -8.29 -5.69 -9.66
C THR A 41 -8.75 -5.65 -11.12
N ASP A 42 -8.84 -4.46 -11.71
CA ASP A 42 -9.18 -4.27 -13.13
C ASP A 42 -8.16 -4.94 -14.07
N ASN A 43 -6.94 -5.15 -13.60
CA ASN A 43 -5.85 -5.81 -14.32
C ASN A 43 -5.62 -7.26 -13.88
N GLY A 44 -6.60 -7.88 -13.20
CA GLY A 44 -6.58 -9.31 -12.84
C GLY A 44 -5.69 -9.66 -11.64
N VAL A 45 -5.34 -8.68 -10.81
CA VAL A 45 -4.56 -8.87 -9.58
C VAL A 45 -5.46 -8.59 -8.39
N ALA A 46 -5.82 -9.63 -7.64
CA ALA A 46 -6.64 -9.46 -6.44
C ALA A 46 -5.82 -8.76 -5.34
N ALA A 47 -6.40 -7.71 -4.76
CA ALA A 47 -5.84 -6.99 -3.62
C ALA A 47 -6.95 -6.59 -2.64
N THR A 48 -6.62 -6.61 -1.35
CA THR A 48 -7.49 -6.15 -0.27
C THR A 48 -7.40 -4.63 -0.14
N ASP A 49 -8.56 -4.00 -0.09
CA ASP A 49 -8.67 -2.55 0.10
C ASP A 49 -8.33 -2.16 1.54
N VAL A 50 -7.60 -1.04 1.70
CA VAL A 50 -7.16 -0.53 3.00
C VAL A 50 -7.46 0.96 3.17
N ASN A 51 -7.71 1.37 4.41
CA ASN A 51 -8.03 2.74 4.78
C ASN A 51 -6.76 3.51 5.17
N TRP A 52 -6.70 4.79 4.82
CA TRP A 52 -5.61 5.67 5.20
C TRP A 52 -5.56 5.90 6.72
N PRO A 53 -4.41 6.35 7.28
CA PRO A 53 -4.30 6.64 8.70
C PRO A 53 -5.31 7.65 9.24
N ASP A 54 -5.75 8.61 8.41
CA ASP A 54 -6.77 9.59 8.77
C ASP A 54 -8.22 9.09 8.60
N GLU A 55 -8.40 7.85 8.13
CA GLU A 55 -9.69 7.20 7.91
C GLU A 55 -9.93 6.12 8.99
N GLY A 56 -11.18 5.98 9.41
CA GLY A 56 -11.60 4.86 10.25
C GLY A 56 -11.87 3.61 9.40
N GLY A 57 -11.76 2.43 10.01
CA GLY A 57 -12.16 1.17 9.37
C GLY A 57 -11.30 -0.01 9.80
N GLU A 58 -11.78 -1.22 9.54
CA GLU A 58 -11.14 -2.47 9.98
C GLU A 58 -9.74 -2.68 9.39
N HIS A 59 -9.49 -2.17 8.19
CA HIS A 59 -8.21 -2.26 7.50
C HIS A 59 -7.45 -0.93 7.49
N ASN A 60 -7.36 -0.24 8.63
CA ASN A 60 -6.55 0.96 8.74
C ASN A 60 -5.05 0.63 8.58
N ILE A 61 -4.36 1.29 7.64
CA ILE A 61 -2.94 0.99 7.34
C ILE A 61 -2.05 1.11 8.57
N GLN A 62 -2.21 2.17 9.36
CA GLN A 62 -1.36 2.40 10.53
C GLN A 62 -1.52 1.27 11.54
N GLU A 63 -2.76 0.88 11.86
CA GLU A 63 -3.04 -0.24 12.76
C GLU A 63 -2.54 -1.58 12.21
N MET A 64 -2.67 -1.82 10.90
CA MET A 64 -2.17 -3.04 10.29
C MET A 64 -0.64 -3.15 10.37
N ILE A 65 0.08 -2.02 10.26
CA ILE A 65 1.54 -1.98 10.48
C ILE A 65 1.87 -2.35 11.93
N THR A 66 1.18 -1.76 12.92
CA THR A 66 1.47 -2.03 14.34
C THR A 66 1.18 -3.47 14.75
N HIS A 67 0.25 -4.14 14.05
CA HIS A 67 -0.05 -5.56 14.22
C HIS A 67 0.79 -6.50 13.32
N ASN A 68 1.90 -6.02 12.74
CA ASN A 68 2.81 -6.79 11.89
C ASN A 68 2.10 -7.50 10.73
N LYS A 69 1.11 -6.87 10.11
CA LYS A 69 0.39 -7.44 8.96
C LYS A 69 1.17 -7.36 7.65
N PHE A 70 2.20 -6.51 7.59
CA PHE A 70 2.98 -6.29 6.38
C PHE A 70 4.43 -6.72 6.56
N ASP A 71 4.93 -7.45 5.57
CA ASP A 71 6.33 -7.82 5.40
C ASP A 71 7.10 -6.82 4.52
N LEU A 72 6.36 -6.02 3.72
CA LEU A 72 6.90 -4.99 2.83
C LEU A 72 5.85 -3.90 2.59
N ILE A 73 6.29 -2.65 2.53
CA ILE A 73 5.46 -1.50 2.16
C ILE A 73 6.06 -0.79 0.94
N ILE A 74 5.24 -0.53 -0.08
CA ILE A 74 5.56 0.31 -1.23
C ILE A 74 4.68 1.56 -1.14
N ASN A 75 5.27 2.71 -0.86
CA ASN A 75 4.56 3.98 -0.69
C ASN A 75 5.09 5.05 -1.66
N ILE A 76 4.50 5.10 -2.86
CA ILE A 76 4.83 6.10 -3.89
C ILE A 76 3.79 7.23 -3.83
N PRO A 77 4.17 8.45 -3.40
CA PRO A 77 3.23 9.55 -3.21
C PRO A 77 2.57 9.97 -4.53
N LYS A 78 1.28 10.31 -4.47
CA LYS A 78 0.50 10.78 -5.63
C LYS A 78 0.76 12.23 -6.00
N ASP A 79 0.70 13.09 -5.00
CA ASP A 79 0.75 14.52 -5.15
C ASP A 79 1.28 15.15 -3.85
N VAL A 80 1.44 16.46 -3.88
CA VAL A 80 1.94 17.24 -2.74
C VAL A 80 0.82 17.80 -1.88
N THR A 81 -0.40 17.23 -1.97
CA THR A 81 -1.49 17.70 -1.12
C THR A 81 -1.17 17.40 0.34
N ARG A 82 -1.62 18.28 1.24
CA ARG A 82 -1.34 18.15 2.67
C ARG A 82 -1.80 16.80 3.22
N ARG A 83 -2.95 16.29 2.75
CA ARG A 83 -3.51 15.01 3.17
C ARG A 83 -2.61 13.85 2.75
N GLU A 84 -2.22 13.80 1.48
CA GLU A 84 -1.31 12.78 0.93
C GLU A 84 0.03 12.77 1.68
N LEU A 85 0.64 13.94 1.86
CA LEU A 85 1.92 14.07 2.56
C LEU A 85 1.84 13.66 4.03
N THR A 86 0.76 14.04 4.73
CA THR A 86 0.56 13.71 6.16
C THR A 86 0.38 12.22 6.33
N ASN A 87 -0.52 11.61 5.56
CA ASN A 87 -0.77 10.18 5.64
C ASN A 87 0.45 9.36 5.21
N GLY A 88 1.10 9.73 4.10
CA GLY A 88 2.33 9.09 3.65
C GLY A 88 3.45 9.18 4.70
N TYR A 89 3.57 10.32 5.39
CA TYR A 89 4.51 10.46 6.50
C TYR A 89 4.18 9.50 7.66
N ILE A 90 2.92 9.39 8.07
CA ILE A 90 2.49 8.47 9.13
C ILE A 90 2.81 7.03 8.75
N ILE A 91 2.51 6.61 7.52
CA ILE A 91 2.81 5.26 7.02
C ILE A 91 4.32 4.99 7.08
N ARG A 92 5.15 5.87 6.49
CA ARG A 92 6.60 5.68 6.47
C ARG A 92 7.20 5.69 7.88
N ARG A 93 6.73 6.59 8.75
CA ARG A 93 7.19 6.67 10.13
C ARG A 93 6.87 5.40 10.91
N THR A 94 5.63 4.93 10.81
CA THR A 94 5.18 3.70 11.50
C THR A 94 5.92 2.47 10.97
N ALA A 95 6.17 2.39 9.66
CA ALA A 95 6.95 1.30 9.08
C ALA A 95 8.37 1.22 9.69
N VAL A 96 9.05 2.37 9.81
CA VAL A 96 10.37 2.46 10.44
C VAL A 96 10.31 2.06 11.92
N ASP A 97 9.32 2.56 12.66
CA ASP A 97 9.16 2.28 14.09
C ASP A 97 8.93 0.78 14.37
N PHE A 98 8.33 0.06 13.43
CA PHE A 98 8.01 -1.38 13.53
C PHE A 98 8.93 -2.27 12.67
N ASN A 99 10.05 -1.74 12.15
CA ASN A 99 11.03 -2.48 11.33
C ASN A 99 10.43 -3.17 10.10
N VAL A 100 9.40 -2.59 9.49
CA VAL A 100 8.86 -3.07 8.22
C VAL A 100 9.63 -2.43 7.07
N PRO A 101 10.26 -3.21 6.17
CA PRO A 101 10.92 -2.66 4.99
C PRO A 101 9.98 -1.78 4.16
N LEU A 102 10.46 -0.62 3.72
CA LEU A 102 9.69 0.32 2.92
C LEU A 102 10.44 0.78 1.67
N ILE A 103 9.70 0.95 0.57
CA ILE A 103 10.14 1.57 -0.67
C ILE A 103 9.31 2.84 -0.85
N THR A 104 9.97 3.96 -1.11
CA THR A 104 9.36 5.27 -1.29
C THR A 104 9.98 6.03 -2.44
#